data_AF-A0A1V3XJ64-F1
#
_entry.id   AF-A0A1V3XJ64-F1
#
_cell.length_a   1.000
_cell.length_b   1.000
_cell.length_c   1.000
_cell.angle_alpha   90.00
_cell.angle_beta   90.00
_cell.angle_gamma   90.00
#
_symmetry.space_group_name_H-M   'P 1'
#
loop_
_entity.id
_entity.type
_entity.pdbx_description
1 polymer ?
#
loop_
_entity_poly.entity_id
_entity_poly.type
_entity_poly.pdbx_seq_one_letter_code
_entity_poly.pdbx_strand_id
1 'polypeptide(L)'
;MSNVEPLAAHSSSASGPQVAIRSDEIFAAHVGGKLSVALKSPLDTQRALSIAYTPGVAQVSRAIAADRTLTARYTWANRLVAVVSDGSAVLGLGDIGPAASLPVMEGKCALFQAYGGLNAIPIVLDTKDPDEIVETLVRLRPTFGAVNLEDISAPRCFEIERRLVEALDCPVMHDDQHGTAIVVLAALMGATKLLGRDMSSLRVAVSGAGPQVLRARISFWPWVFRTSRCLTRAASCTPGATT
;
A
#
# COMPACT_ATOMS: atom_id res chain seq x y z
N MET A 1 -30.80 15.75 -56.17
CA MET A 1 -31.08 14.58 -55.32
C MET A 1 -29.76 14.07 -54.76
N SER A 2 -29.45 14.39 -53.51
CA SER A 2 -28.56 13.62 -52.63
C SER A 2 -28.50 14.34 -51.29
N ASN A 3 -29.41 13.95 -50.39
CA ASN A 3 -29.39 14.32 -48.98
C ASN A 3 -28.16 13.70 -48.32
N VAL A 4 -27.42 14.49 -47.54
CA VAL A 4 -26.48 13.96 -46.54
C VAL A 4 -26.89 14.57 -45.21
N GLU A 5 -27.56 13.77 -44.38
CA GLU A 5 -27.81 14.10 -42.97
C GLU A 5 -26.50 14.00 -42.16
N PRO A 6 -26.33 14.81 -41.11
CA PRO A 6 -25.21 14.66 -40.19
C PRO A 6 -25.45 13.48 -39.23
N LEU A 7 -24.43 12.62 -39.06
CA LEU A 7 -24.45 11.54 -38.07
C LEU A 7 -24.67 12.10 -36.66
N ALA A 8 -25.81 11.75 -36.05
CA ALA A 8 -26.09 12.00 -34.64
C ALA A 8 -25.13 11.19 -33.76
N ALA A 9 -24.36 11.90 -32.94
CA ALA A 9 -23.50 11.33 -31.90
C ALA A 9 -24.35 10.52 -30.91
N HIS A 10 -24.23 9.20 -30.95
CA HIS A 10 -24.77 8.32 -29.92
C HIS A 10 -23.77 8.24 -28.76
N SER A 11 -23.89 9.15 -27.78
CA SER A 11 -23.30 8.95 -26.46
C SER A 11 -24.37 8.43 -25.51
N SER A 12 -24.67 7.13 -25.59
CA SER A 12 -25.44 6.47 -24.53
C SER A 12 -24.50 6.21 -23.35
N SER A 13 -24.45 7.13 -22.38
CA SER A 13 -23.86 6.86 -21.08
C SER A 13 -24.74 5.84 -20.36
N ALA A 14 -24.41 4.56 -20.46
CA ALA A 14 -24.98 3.52 -19.62
C ALA A 14 -24.41 3.65 -18.20
N SER A 15 -24.90 4.62 -17.42
CA SER A 15 -24.72 4.60 -15.97
C SER A 15 -25.72 3.61 -15.41
N GLY A 16 -25.27 2.38 -15.13
CA GLY A 16 -26.04 1.45 -14.30
C GLY A 16 -26.41 2.09 -12.95
N PRO A 17 -27.44 1.60 -12.25
CA PRO A 17 -27.86 2.19 -10.98
C PRO A 17 -26.67 2.19 -10.00
N GLN A 18 -26.20 3.39 -9.64
CA GLN A 18 -25.25 3.51 -8.54
C GLN A 18 -25.97 3.10 -7.27
N VAL A 19 -25.50 2.02 -6.64
CA VAL A 19 -25.97 1.62 -5.32
C VAL A 19 -25.57 2.73 -4.35
N ALA A 20 -26.56 3.46 -3.82
CA ALA A 20 -26.33 4.52 -2.86
C ALA A 20 -25.86 3.90 -1.53
N ILE A 21 -24.58 4.09 -1.18
CA ILE A 21 -24.02 3.64 0.09
C ILE A 21 -24.46 4.61 1.19
N ARG A 22 -25.11 4.12 2.23
CA ARG A 22 -25.62 4.95 3.32
C ARG A 22 -24.63 5.03 4.48
N SER A 23 -24.64 6.16 5.20
CA SER A 23 -23.75 6.37 6.35
C SER A 23 -23.95 5.32 7.45
N ASP A 24 -25.19 5.01 7.79
CA ASP A 24 -25.52 4.01 8.81
C ASP A 24 -25.00 2.61 8.45
N GLU A 25 -25.06 2.23 7.17
CA GLU A 25 -24.48 0.99 6.67
C GLU A 25 -22.95 0.97 6.80
N ILE A 26 -22.27 2.09 6.48
CA ILE A 26 -20.81 2.21 6.62
C ILE A 26 -20.40 2.01 8.08
N PHE A 27 -21.04 2.72 9.02
CA PHE A 27 -20.72 2.60 10.44
C PHE A 27 -21.04 1.21 10.98
N ALA A 28 -22.17 0.62 10.59
CA ALA A 28 -22.54 -0.74 10.99
C ALA A 28 -21.50 -1.77 10.56
N ALA A 29 -20.96 -1.65 9.34
CA ALA A 29 -19.92 -2.53 8.82
C ALA A 29 -18.55 -2.39 9.54
N HIS A 30 -18.36 -1.34 10.35
CA HIS A 30 -17.12 -1.11 11.11
C HIS A 30 -17.27 -1.43 12.61
N VAL A 31 -18.45 -1.85 13.09
CA VAL A 31 -18.65 -2.25 14.49
C VAL A 31 -17.77 -3.47 14.79
N GLY A 32 -16.84 -3.32 15.73
CA GLY A 32 -15.89 -4.36 16.11
C GLY A 32 -14.64 -4.48 15.23
N GLY A 33 -14.48 -3.57 14.25
CA GLY A 33 -13.36 -3.59 13.30
C GLY A 33 -13.55 -4.60 12.15
N LYS A 34 -12.61 -4.60 11.20
CA LYS A 34 -12.68 -5.42 9.97
C LYS A 34 -11.85 -6.70 10.00
N LEU A 35 -11.06 -6.90 11.07
CA LEU A 35 -10.09 -7.98 11.16
C LEU A 35 -10.45 -8.95 12.29
N SER A 36 -10.08 -10.22 12.10
CA SER A 36 -10.12 -11.23 13.15
C SER A 36 -8.88 -12.13 13.04
N VAL A 37 -8.50 -12.76 14.15
CA VAL A 37 -7.43 -13.76 14.19
C VAL A 37 -8.06 -15.14 14.25
N ALA A 38 -7.67 -16.02 13.33
CA ALA A 38 -8.16 -17.39 13.27
C ALA A 38 -7.02 -18.40 13.50
N LEU A 39 -7.36 -19.51 14.15
CA LEU A 39 -6.43 -20.61 14.39
C LEU A 39 -6.20 -21.42 13.11
N LYS A 40 -4.97 -21.90 12.91
CA LYS A 40 -4.65 -22.85 11.83
C LYS A 40 -5.00 -24.30 12.18
N SER A 41 -5.20 -24.61 13.46
CA SER A 41 -5.53 -25.96 13.93
C SER A 41 -6.39 -25.87 15.20
N PRO A 42 -7.33 -26.80 15.41
CA PRO A 42 -8.15 -26.84 16.62
C PRO A 42 -7.31 -27.04 17.89
N LEU A 43 -7.83 -26.52 19.02
CA LEU A 43 -7.27 -26.67 20.37
C LEU A 43 -8.28 -27.33 21.32
N ASP A 44 -9.02 -28.32 20.81
CA ASP A 44 -10.17 -28.97 21.43
C ASP A 44 -9.84 -30.22 22.27
N THR A 45 -8.58 -30.65 22.27
CA THR A 45 -8.10 -31.78 23.07
C THR A 45 -6.90 -31.41 23.93
N GLN A 46 -6.74 -32.11 25.05
CA GLN A 46 -5.55 -31.97 25.90
C GLN A 46 -4.25 -32.22 25.13
N ARG A 47 -4.26 -33.17 24.18
CA ARG A 47 -3.12 -33.44 23.31
C ARG A 47 -2.83 -32.25 22.39
N ALA A 48 -3.84 -31.68 21.75
CA ALA A 48 -3.67 -30.51 20.88
C ALA A 48 -3.10 -29.31 21.65
N LEU A 49 -3.64 -29.03 22.85
CA LEU A 49 -3.13 -27.99 23.74
C LEU A 49 -1.67 -28.23 24.15
N SER A 50 -1.33 -29.47 24.52
CA SER A 50 0.04 -29.83 24.93
C SER A 50 1.07 -29.71 23.80
N ILE A 51 0.64 -29.85 22.54
CA ILE A 51 1.51 -29.70 21.36
C ILE A 51 1.65 -28.21 21.00
N ALA A 52 0.53 -27.48 20.92
CA ALA A 52 0.51 -26.08 20.51
C ALA A 52 1.10 -25.14 21.57
N TYR A 53 1.01 -25.53 22.84
CA TYR A 53 1.53 -24.77 23.97
C TYR A 53 2.42 -25.66 24.85
N THR A 54 2.46 -25.44 26.15
CA THR A 54 3.30 -26.22 27.07
C THR A 54 2.82 -27.67 27.18
N PRO A 55 3.73 -28.66 27.14
CA PRO A 55 5.18 -28.54 27.04
C PRO A 55 5.75 -28.50 25.61
N GLY A 56 4.95 -28.81 24.58
CA GLY A 56 5.41 -28.99 23.20
C GLY A 56 6.08 -27.76 22.57
N VAL A 57 5.50 -26.56 22.77
CA VAL A 57 6.03 -25.30 22.22
C VAL A 57 7.48 -25.03 22.65
N ALA A 58 7.89 -25.50 23.83
CA ALA A 58 9.24 -25.31 24.33
C ALA A 58 10.30 -26.01 23.46
N GLN A 59 9.94 -27.12 22.79
CA GLN A 59 10.83 -27.79 21.85
C GLN A 59 11.07 -26.92 20.60
N VAL A 60 10.02 -26.29 20.07
CA VAL A 60 10.12 -25.38 18.92
C VAL A 60 10.93 -24.13 19.29
N SER A 61 10.68 -23.55 20.47
CA SER A 61 11.44 -22.39 20.95
C SER A 61 12.93 -22.70 21.12
N ARG A 62 13.29 -23.86 21.69
CA ARG A 62 14.69 -24.29 21.80
C ARG A 62 15.35 -24.52 20.43
N ALA A 63 14.61 -25.08 19.47
CA ALA A 63 15.11 -25.27 18.11
C ALA A 63 15.40 -23.92 17.44
N ILE A 64 14.50 -22.93 17.56
CA ILE A 64 14.71 -21.57 17.03
C ILE A 64 15.86 -20.85 17.75
N ALA A 65 16.03 -21.06 19.05
CA ALA A 65 17.15 -20.50 19.80
C ALA A 65 18.50 -21.04 19.32
N ALA A 66 18.55 -22.32 18.91
CA ALA A 66 19.75 -22.95 18.33
C ALA A 66 19.97 -22.57 16.86
N ASP A 67 18.90 -22.40 16.08
CA ASP A 67 18.93 -22.00 14.67
C ASP A 67 17.79 -21.01 14.35
N ARG A 68 18.14 -19.73 14.25
CA ARG A 68 17.17 -18.64 14.01
C ARG A 68 16.47 -18.74 12.66
N THR A 69 17.04 -19.43 11.68
CA THR A 69 16.43 -19.59 10.34
C THR A 69 15.11 -20.35 10.40
N LEU A 70 14.94 -21.19 11.42
CA LEU A 70 13.72 -21.95 11.68
C LEU A 70 12.50 -21.09 12.01
N THR A 71 12.70 -19.82 12.40
CA THR A 71 11.61 -18.85 12.62
C THR A 71 10.70 -18.75 11.39
N ALA A 72 11.28 -18.75 10.19
CA ALA A 72 10.52 -18.62 8.95
C ALA A 72 9.61 -19.82 8.67
N ARG A 73 9.97 -21.00 9.18
CA ARG A 73 9.23 -22.25 8.99
C ARG A 73 8.16 -22.49 10.05
N TYR A 74 8.50 -22.27 11.31
CA TYR A 74 7.66 -22.68 12.45
C TYR A 74 6.85 -21.55 13.07
N THR A 75 6.96 -20.33 12.55
CA THR A 75 6.13 -19.21 12.99
C THR A 75 5.39 -18.59 11.81
N TRP A 76 4.36 -17.81 12.11
CA TRP A 76 3.67 -17.02 11.11
C TRP A 76 4.46 -15.81 10.60
N ALA A 77 5.58 -15.44 11.25
CA ALA A 77 6.26 -14.16 11.07
C ALA A 77 6.62 -13.91 9.60
N ASN A 78 7.19 -14.90 8.91
CA ASN A 78 7.61 -14.77 7.51
C ASN A 78 6.47 -14.48 6.52
N ARG A 79 5.20 -14.76 6.90
CA ARG A 79 4.01 -14.49 6.08
C ARG A 79 3.12 -13.38 6.67
N LEU A 80 3.63 -12.65 7.67
CA LEU A 80 2.93 -11.55 8.31
C LEU A 80 3.47 -10.23 7.75
N VAL A 81 2.56 -9.39 7.25
CA VAL A 81 2.85 -8.01 6.84
C VAL A 81 2.49 -7.05 7.96
N ALA A 82 3.42 -6.17 8.34
CA ALA A 82 3.10 -5.02 9.18
C ALA A 82 2.63 -3.87 8.27
N VAL A 83 1.35 -3.49 8.38
CA VAL A 83 0.81 -2.30 7.71
C VAL A 83 0.97 -1.12 8.68
N VAL A 84 1.91 -0.23 8.39
CA VAL A 84 2.36 0.79 9.33
C VAL A 84 1.96 2.18 8.85
N SER A 85 1.37 2.96 9.76
CA SER A 85 1.08 4.38 9.55
C SER A 85 1.25 5.15 10.85
N ASP A 86 1.34 6.46 10.76
CA ASP A 86 1.17 7.37 11.89
C ASP A 86 -0.09 8.26 11.72
N GLY A 87 -0.89 8.02 10.69
CA GLY A 87 -2.13 8.72 10.41
C GLY A 87 -1.97 10.16 9.92
N SER A 88 -0.83 10.47 9.32
CA SER A 88 -0.43 11.83 8.98
C SER A 88 -0.82 12.29 7.57
N ALA A 89 -1.14 11.37 6.68
CA ALA A 89 -1.56 11.66 5.32
C ALA A 89 -2.67 10.69 4.88
N VAL A 90 -3.69 10.52 5.72
CA VAL A 90 -4.74 9.52 5.50
C VAL A 90 -5.63 9.93 4.35
N LEU A 91 -5.53 9.23 3.22
CA LEU A 91 -6.34 9.48 2.03
C LEU A 91 -6.28 10.97 1.61
N GLY A 92 -7.44 11.61 1.45
CA GLY A 92 -7.58 13.06 1.24
C GLY A 92 -7.88 13.86 2.52
N LEU A 93 -7.83 13.22 3.70
CA LEU A 93 -8.21 13.81 4.98
C LEU A 93 -7.04 14.53 5.66
N GLY A 94 -5.81 14.24 5.25
CA GLY A 94 -4.60 14.84 5.82
C GLY A 94 -4.17 14.16 7.12
N ASP A 95 -3.63 14.95 8.05
CA ASP A 95 -3.21 14.46 9.36
C ASP A 95 -4.42 14.40 10.30
N ILE A 96 -4.89 13.19 10.56
CA ILE A 96 -6.02 12.90 11.45
C ILE A 96 -5.58 12.08 12.68
N GLY A 97 -4.27 11.82 12.79
CA GLY A 97 -3.68 11.04 13.87
C GLY A 97 -3.84 9.53 13.71
N PRO A 98 -3.10 8.75 14.52
CA PRO A 98 -2.98 7.30 14.39
C PRO A 98 -4.32 6.58 14.58
N ALA A 99 -5.09 6.94 15.62
CA ALA A 99 -6.35 6.27 15.94
C ALA A 99 -7.40 6.43 14.82
N ALA A 100 -7.50 7.61 14.22
CA ALA A 100 -8.44 7.86 13.12
C ALA A 100 -8.00 7.19 11.80
N SER A 101 -6.72 6.80 11.68
CA SER A 101 -6.21 6.03 10.54
C SER A 101 -6.50 4.53 10.61
N LEU A 102 -6.81 3.98 11.79
CA LEU A 102 -7.02 2.53 12.00
C LEU A 102 -8.03 1.91 11.02
N PRO A 103 -9.20 2.51 10.74
CA PRO A 103 -10.11 1.94 9.76
C PRO A 103 -9.46 1.78 8.39
N VAL A 104 -8.63 2.71 7.94
CA VAL A 104 -7.93 2.59 6.65
C VAL A 104 -6.89 1.46 6.70
N MET A 105 -6.10 1.39 7.78
CA MET A 105 -5.09 0.34 7.95
C MET A 105 -5.70 -1.06 8.05
N GLU A 106 -6.81 -1.21 8.77
CA GLU A 106 -7.57 -2.46 8.80
C GLU A 106 -8.10 -2.85 7.41
N GLY A 107 -8.56 -1.86 6.64
CA GLY A 107 -8.96 -2.07 5.25
C GLY A 107 -7.82 -2.61 4.40
N LYS A 108 -6.63 -2.01 4.50
CA LYS A 108 -5.42 -2.47 3.81
C LYS A 108 -5.03 -3.89 4.21
N CYS A 109 -5.09 -4.22 5.50
CA CYS A 109 -4.87 -5.59 5.98
C CYS A 109 -5.89 -6.59 5.40
N ALA A 110 -7.18 -6.21 5.32
CA ALA A 110 -8.20 -7.05 4.72
C ALA A 110 -7.94 -7.30 3.22
N LEU A 111 -7.43 -6.30 2.49
CA LEU A 111 -7.03 -6.46 1.08
C LEU A 111 -5.84 -7.41 0.92
N PHE A 112 -4.82 -7.33 1.79
CA PHE A 112 -3.70 -8.28 1.81
C PHE A 112 -4.19 -9.73 1.99
N GLN A 113 -5.15 -9.93 2.89
CA GLN A 113 -5.71 -11.27 3.11
C GLN A 113 -6.56 -11.74 1.93
N ALA A 114 -7.48 -10.90 1.45
CA ALA A 114 -8.46 -11.27 0.43
C ALA A 114 -7.83 -11.51 -0.96
N TYR A 115 -6.85 -10.68 -1.34
CA TYR A 115 -6.26 -10.72 -2.68
C TYR A 115 -4.81 -11.23 -2.70
N GLY A 116 -4.09 -11.11 -1.60
CA GLY A 116 -2.70 -11.56 -1.48
C GLY A 116 -2.51 -12.89 -0.75
N GLY A 117 -3.52 -13.38 -0.02
CA GLY A 117 -3.38 -14.56 0.84
C GLY A 117 -2.29 -14.39 1.92
N LEU A 118 -2.07 -13.14 2.35
CA LEU A 118 -1.11 -12.75 3.37
C LEU A 118 -1.84 -12.26 4.61
N ASN A 119 -1.41 -12.73 5.77
CA ASN A 119 -1.85 -12.15 7.02
C ASN A 119 -1.21 -10.77 7.16
N ALA A 120 -1.97 -9.81 7.67
CA ALA A 120 -1.48 -8.46 7.90
C ALA A 120 -2.04 -7.93 9.22
N ILE A 121 -1.23 -7.13 9.92
CA ILE A 121 -1.64 -6.44 11.15
C ILE A 121 -1.44 -4.93 10.99
N PRO A 122 -2.44 -4.12 11.38
CA PRO A 122 -2.27 -2.67 11.41
C PRO A 122 -1.41 -2.28 12.62
N ILE A 123 -0.40 -1.46 12.40
CA ILE A 123 0.45 -0.86 13.43
C ILE A 123 0.41 0.66 13.23
N VAL A 124 -0.44 1.33 14.00
CA VAL A 124 -0.50 2.79 14.00
C VAL A 124 0.36 3.35 15.12
N LEU A 125 1.30 4.24 14.80
CA LEU A 125 2.27 4.79 15.74
C LEU A 125 1.86 6.20 16.14
N ASP A 126 1.75 6.46 17.45
CA ASP A 126 1.45 7.78 18.00
C ASP A 126 2.72 8.63 18.15
N THR A 127 3.43 8.77 17.03
CA THR A 127 4.60 9.62 16.89
C THR A 127 4.73 10.07 15.45
N LYS A 128 5.26 11.28 15.26
CA LYS A 128 5.58 11.84 13.94
C LYS A 128 7.08 11.83 13.66
N ASP A 129 7.90 11.46 14.66
CA ASP A 129 9.35 11.46 14.59
C ASP A 129 9.85 10.27 13.75
N PRO A 130 10.55 10.51 12.62
CA PRO A 130 11.16 9.45 11.83
C PRO A 130 12.09 8.53 12.61
N ASP A 131 12.84 9.05 13.59
CA ASP A 131 13.76 8.26 14.40
C ASP A 131 13.00 7.23 15.24
N GLU A 132 11.96 7.67 15.94
CA GLU A 132 11.13 6.81 16.78
C GLU A 132 10.37 5.76 15.95
N ILE A 133 9.87 6.14 14.76
CA ILE A 133 9.20 5.21 13.84
C ILE A 133 10.19 4.13 13.38
N VAL A 134 11.36 4.54 12.91
CA VAL A 134 12.39 3.60 12.41
C VAL A 134 12.84 2.67 13.52
N GLU A 135 13.17 3.22 14.70
CA GLU A 135 13.64 2.44 15.85
C GLU A 135 12.59 1.44 16.32
N THR A 136 11.32 1.84 16.37
CA THR A 136 10.21 0.96 16.74
C THR A 136 10.09 -0.22 15.78
N LEU A 137 10.13 0.03 14.47
CA LEU A 137 10.00 -1.04 13.48
C LEU A 137 11.23 -1.96 13.45
N VAL A 138 12.44 -1.44 13.65
CA VAL A 138 13.65 -2.24 13.82
C VAL A 138 13.52 -3.19 15.03
N ARG A 139 12.99 -2.71 16.16
CA ARG A 139 12.75 -3.54 17.33
C ARG A 139 11.66 -4.60 17.10
N LEU A 140 10.63 -4.27 16.32
CA LEU A 140 9.52 -5.19 16.01
C LEU A 140 9.84 -6.19 14.89
N ARG A 141 10.96 -6.01 14.17
CA ARG A 141 11.38 -6.83 13.02
C ARG A 141 11.22 -8.34 13.19
N PRO A 142 11.53 -8.97 14.34
CA PRO A 142 11.36 -10.42 14.49
C PRO A 142 9.92 -10.94 14.27
N THR A 143 8.91 -10.07 14.36
CA THR A 143 7.48 -10.44 14.32
C THR A 143 6.91 -10.56 12.91
N PHE A 144 7.44 -9.83 11.93
CA PHE A 144 6.88 -9.73 10.59
C PHE A 144 7.90 -10.05 9.49
N GLY A 145 7.39 -10.43 8.32
CA GLY A 145 8.17 -10.81 7.15
C GLY A 145 8.24 -9.71 6.09
N ALA A 146 7.43 -8.66 6.23
CA ALA A 146 7.48 -7.47 5.38
C ALA A 146 6.86 -6.27 6.11
N VAL A 147 7.24 -5.06 5.68
CA VAL A 147 6.65 -3.79 6.12
C VAL A 147 6.00 -3.09 4.93
N ASN A 148 4.73 -2.73 5.09
CA ASN A 148 3.99 -1.87 4.17
C ASN A 148 3.75 -0.52 4.85
N LEU A 149 4.46 0.52 4.43
CA LEU A 149 4.23 1.88 4.90
C LEU A 149 3.02 2.49 4.17
N GLU A 150 2.16 3.16 4.91
CA GLU A 150 0.88 3.68 4.41
C GLU A 150 0.56 5.04 5.03
N ASP A 151 0.02 5.97 4.26
CA ASP A 151 -0.55 7.23 4.76
C ASP A 151 0.42 8.06 5.64
N ILE A 152 1.71 8.03 5.30
CA ILE A 152 2.78 8.82 5.94
C ILE A 152 3.07 10.04 5.07
N SER A 153 3.06 11.24 5.66
CA SER A 153 3.24 12.48 4.91
C SER A 153 4.65 12.63 4.32
N ALA A 154 4.72 13.31 3.18
CA ALA A 154 5.98 13.81 2.65
C ALA A 154 6.44 15.06 3.43
N PRO A 155 7.77 15.30 3.53
CA PRO A 155 8.86 14.52 2.92
C PRO A 155 9.35 13.34 3.78
N ARG A 156 8.93 13.24 5.04
CA ARG A 156 9.45 12.24 5.99
C ARG A 156 9.22 10.79 5.56
N CYS A 157 8.16 10.51 4.81
CA CYS A 157 7.89 9.18 4.23
C CYS A 157 9.06 8.63 3.41
N PHE A 158 9.82 9.48 2.71
CA PHE A 158 10.98 9.07 1.91
C PHE A 158 12.17 8.68 2.80
N GLU A 159 12.41 9.44 3.87
CA GLU A 159 13.50 9.16 4.80
C GLU A 159 13.23 7.88 5.58
N ILE A 160 12.01 7.75 6.12
CA ILE A 160 11.56 6.56 6.86
C ILE A 160 11.71 5.32 5.99
N GLU A 161 11.19 5.34 4.76
CA GLU A 161 11.31 4.21 3.83
C GLU A 161 12.76 3.84 3.56
N ARG A 162 13.61 4.82 3.19
CA ARG A 162 15.03 4.57 2.90
C ARG A 162 15.73 3.93 4.10
N ARG A 163 15.55 4.49 5.30
CA ARG A 163 16.19 4.00 6.52
C ARG A 163 15.73 2.60 6.89
N LEU A 164 14.45 2.28 6.70
CA LEU A 164 13.92 0.94 6.95
C LEU A 164 14.42 -0.08 5.93
N VAL A 165 14.50 0.28 4.65
CA VAL A 165 15.11 -0.57 3.61
C VAL A 165 16.59 -0.88 3.94
N GLU A 166 17.32 0.08 4.49
CA GLU A 166 18.72 -0.11 4.91
C GLU A 166 18.86 -0.93 6.20
N ALA A 167 17.94 -0.74 7.15
CA ALA A 167 18.05 -1.33 8.49
C ALA A 167 17.42 -2.72 8.63
N LEU A 168 16.43 -3.06 7.79
CA LEU A 168 15.69 -4.31 7.88
C LEU A 168 16.16 -5.32 6.82
N ASP A 169 16.30 -6.57 7.23
CA ASP A 169 16.55 -7.73 6.36
C ASP A 169 15.25 -8.30 5.76
N CYS A 170 14.18 -7.52 5.66
CA CYS A 170 12.92 -7.88 5.02
C CYS A 170 12.47 -6.82 4.01
N PRO A 171 11.56 -7.16 3.07
CA PRO A 171 10.99 -6.17 2.16
C PRO A 171 10.27 -5.04 2.90
N VAL A 172 10.55 -3.82 2.47
CA VAL A 172 9.86 -2.60 2.90
C VAL A 172 9.36 -1.90 1.65
N MET A 173 8.09 -1.51 1.63
CA MET A 173 7.49 -0.75 0.54
C MET A 173 6.53 0.30 1.10
N HIS A 174 6.59 1.51 0.57
CA HIS A 174 5.53 2.49 0.76
C HIS A 174 4.48 2.38 -0.36
N ASP A 175 3.24 1.98 -0.02
CA ASP A 175 2.20 1.69 -1.02
C ASP A 175 1.80 2.93 -1.81
N ASP A 176 1.59 4.05 -1.12
CA ASP A 176 1.26 5.31 -1.79
C ASP A 176 2.29 5.71 -2.85
N GLN A 177 3.57 5.47 -2.60
CA GLN A 177 4.62 5.77 -3.56
C GLN A 177 4.69 4.73 -4.67
N HIS A 178 4.96 3.48 -4.28
CA HIS A 178 5.32 2.41 -5.18
C HIS A 178 4.10 1.73 -5.81
N GLY A 179 3.10 1.40 -5.01
CA GLY A 179 1.87 0.77 -5.46
C GLY A 179 1.16 1.64 -6.49
N THR A 180 1.02 2.94 -6.21
CA THR A 180 0.46 3.90 -7.18
C THR A 180 1.27 3.95 -8.47
N ALA A 181 2.60 4.05 -8.38
CA ALA A 181 3.45 4.11 -9.57
C ALA A 181 3.35 2.84 -10.44
N ILE A 182 3.26 1.66 -9.81
CA ILE A 182 3.11 0.37 -10.51
C ILE A 182 1.78 0.30 -11.25
N VAL A 183 0.67 0.64 -10.60
CA VAL A 183 -0.67 0.58 -11.23
C VAL A 183 -0.81 1.61 -12.35
N VAL A 184 -0.26 2.83 -12.17
CA VAL A 184 -0.26 3.85 -13.22
C VAL A 184 0.58 3.42 -14.42
N LEU A 185 1.75 2.80 -14.20
CA LEU A 185 2.57 2.25 -15.27
C LEU A 185 1.82 1.12 -16.02
N ALA A 186 1.20 0.19 -15.30
CA ALA A 186 0.41 -0.88 -15.90
C ALA A 186 -0.75 -0.34 -16.76
N ALA A 187 -1.46 0.69 -16.28
CA ALA A 187 -2.50 1.36 -17.04
C ALA A 187 -1.96 2.00 -18.33
N LEU A 188 -0.81 2.66 -18.27
CA LEU A 188 -0.16 3.26 -19.43
C LEU A 188 0.29 2.21 -20.46
N MET A 189 0.85 1.08 -19.99
CA MET A 189 1.21 -0.05 -20.85
C MET A 189 -0.02 -0.66 -21.54
N GLY A 190 -1.14 -0.78 -20.84
CA GLY A 190 -2.40 -1.23 -21.42
C GLY A 190 -2.92 -0.27 -22.50
N ALA A 191 -2.93 1.03 -22.21
CA ALA A 191 -3.40 2.06 -23.13
C ALA A 191 -2.53 2.16 -24.40
N THR A 192 -1.20 2.12 -24.26
CA THR A 192 -0.27 2.15 -25.40
C THR A 192 -0.45 0.94 -26.31
N LYS A 193 -0.57 -0.25 -25.73
CA LYS A 193 -0.86 -1.48 -26.48
C LYS A 193 -2.18 -1.40 -27.25
N LEU A 194 -3.25 -0.92 -26.61
CA LEU A 194 -4.56 -0.76 -27.25
C LEU A 194 -4.53 0.23 -28.42
N LEU A 195 -3.76 1.31 -28.29
CA LEU A 195 -3.65 2.36 -29.30
C LEU A 195 -2.57 2.09 -30.36
N GLY A 196 -1.81 0.98 -30.23
CA GLY A 196 -0.66 0.69 -31.09
C GLY A 196 0.44 1.77 -31.02
N ARG A 197 0.60 2.42 -29.87
CA ARG A 197 1.61 3.48 -29.67
C ARG A 197 2.82 2.94 -28.92
N ASP A 198 4.00 3.43 -29.29
CA ASP A 198 5.21 3.17 -28.51
C ASP A 198 5.28 4.08 -27.28
N MET A 199 5.59 3.48 -26.13
CA MET A 199 5.68 4.18 -24.85
C MET A 199 6.79 5.22 -24.84
N SER A 200 7.90 4.98 -25.55
CA SER A 200 9.03 5.93 -25.63
C SER A 200 8.70 7.22 -26.41
N SER A 201 7.68 7.16 -27.27
CA SER A 201 7.22 8.31 -28.07
C SER A 201 6.27 9.24 -27.32
N LEU A 202 5.83 8.84 -26.12
CA LEU A 202 4.80 9.57 -25.39
C LEU A 202 5.34 10.86 -24.77
N ARG A 203 4.51 11.92 -24.84
CA ARG A 203 4.66 13.12 -24.03
C ARG A 203 3.69 13.02 -22.86
N VAL A 204 4.24 12.90 -21.65
CA VAL A 204 3.45 12.70 -20.43
C VAL A 204 3.49 13.97 -19.59
N ALA A 205 2.32 14.57 -19.35
CA ALA A 205 2.15 15.65 -18.39
C ALA A 205 1.79 15.03 -17.04
N VAL A 206 2.54 15.39 -15.99
CA VAL A 206 2.27 14.94 -14.63
C VAL A 206 1.98 16.17 -13.77
N SER A 207 0.79 16.22 -13.19
CA SER A 207 0.34 17.33 -12.34
C SER A 207 0.37 16.92 -10.88
N GLY A 208 0.99 17.76 -10.03
CA GLY A 208 1.20 17.48 -8.61
C GLY A 208 2.68 17.26 -8.23
N ALA A 209 2.95 17.27 -6.93
CA ALA A 209 4.28 17.07 -6.36
C ALA A 209 4.25 16.22 -5.07
N GLY A 210 3.20 15.42 -4.89
CA GLY A 210 3.09 14.46 -3.79
C GLY A 210 3.97 13.22 -4.01
N PRO A 211 4.16 12.39 -2.97
CA PRO A 211 4.98 11.18 -3.03
C PRO A 211 4.64 10.25 -4.20
N GLN A 212 3.34 10.04 -4.46
CA GLN A 212 2.81 9.24 -5.57
C GLN A 212 3.35 9.76 -6.93
N VAL A 213 3.33 11.08 -7.10
CA VAL A 213 3.71 11.78 -8.34
C VAL A 213 5.23 11.80 -8.53
N LEU A 214 5.99 12.04 -7.47
CA LEU A 214 7.46 11.99 -7.53
C LEU A 214 7.95 10.58 -7.89
N ARG A 215 7.34 9.54 -7.31
CA ARG A 215 7.79 8.17 -7.57
C ARG A 215 7.39 7.68 -8.96
N ALA A 216 6.18 7.99 -9.42
CA ALA A 216 5.76 7.72 -10.80
C ALA A 216 6.78 8.28 -11.81
N ARG A 217 7.25 9.52 -11.59
CA ARG A 217 8.28 10.16 -12.45
C ARG A 217 9.60 9.39 -12.51
N ILE A 218 10.05 8.78 -11.41
CA ILE A 218 11.26 7.94 -11.37
C ILE A 218 11.03 6.61 -12.11
N SER A 219 9.89 5.96 -11.89
CA SER A 219 9.55 4.71 -12.59
C SER A 219 9.40 4.89 -14.11
N PHE A 220 9.00 6.09 -14.55
CA PHE A 220 8.96 6.49 -15.96
C PHE A 220 10.32 6.91 -16.52
N TRP A 221 11.36 7.10 -15.71
CA TRP A 221 12.65 7.65 -16.14
C TRP A 221 13.37 6.85 -17.24
N PRO A 222 13.29 5.50 -17.30
CA PRO A 222 13.86 4.76 -18.44
C PRO A 222 13.09 4.97 -19.77
N TRP A 223 11.89 5.56 -19.73
CA TRP A 223 10.93 5.58 -20.85
C TRP A 223 10.43 6.98 -21.24
N VAL A 224 10.71 8.03 -20.46
CA VAL A 224 10.14 9.38 -20.68
C VAL A 224 11.23 10.44 -20.79
N PHE A 225 11.42 10.95 -22.01
CA PHE A 225 12.43 11.97 -22.32
C PHE A 225 11.98 13.42 -22.02
N ARG A 226 10.70 13.69 -21.71
CA ARG A 226 10.22 15.04 -21.32
C ARG A 226 9.03 14.96 -20.34
N THR A 227 9.30 15.18 -19.05
CA THR A 227 8.26 15.49 -18.07
C THR A 227 8.23 17.00 -17.80
N SER A 228 7.06 17.63 -17.88
CA SER A 228 6.86 19.04 -17.49
C SER A 228 6.12 19.09 -16.17
N ARG A 229 6.63 19.86 -15.20
CA ARG A 229 6.03 20.01 -13.86
C ARG A 229 4.91 21.06 -13.94
N CYS A 230 3.69 20.68 -13.61
CA CYS A 230 2.62 21.64 -13.34
C CYS A 230 2.39 21.71 -11.82
N LEU A 231 2.86 22.79 -11.20
CA LEU A 231 2.56 23.11 -9.80
C LEU A 231 1.21 23.84 -9.76
N THR A 232 0.41 23.59 -8.72
CA THR A 232 -1.01 23.95 -8.58
C THR A 232 -1.36 25.46 -8.50
N ARG A 233 -0.51 26.36 -8.96
CA ARG A 233 -0.92 27.72 -9.35
C ARG A 233 -0.82 27.81 -10.86
N ALA A 234 -1.87 28.30 -11.52
CA ALA A 234 -2.00 28.49 -12.97
C ALA A 234 -0.74 29.12 -13.61
N ALA A 235 0.28 28.30 -13.83
CA ALA A 235 1.54 28.64 -14.43
C ALA A 235 1.66 27.73 -15.64
N SER A 236 1.63 28.35 -16.81
CA SER A 236 1.87 27.70 -18.09
C SER A 236 3.08 26.78 -18.01
N CYS A 237 2.89 25.51 -18.42
CA CYS A 237 3.98 24.57 -18.66
C CYS A 237 4.92 25.16 -19.72
N THR A 238 6.01 25.82 -19.30
CA THR A 238 7.07 26.20 -20.22
C THR A 238 8.01 25.01 -20.39
N PRO A 239 8.39 24.65 -21.64
CA PRO A 239 9.42 23.65 -21.87
C PRO A 239 10.78 24.27 -21.46
N GLY A 240 11.18 24.05 -20.21
CA GLY A 240 12.47 24.48 -19.67
C GLY A 240 13.62 23.61 -20.18
N ALA A 241 14.69 24.29 -20.61
CA ALA A 241 15.87 23.77 -21.27
C ALA A 241 16.67 22.75 -20.44
N THR A 242 17.35 21.87 -21.18
CA THR A 242 18.41 20.96 -20.72
C THR A 242 19.56 21.74 -20.07
N THR A 243 19.79 21.49 -18.78
CA THR A 243 21.11 21.35 -18.14
C THR A 243 20.96 20.40 -16.96
#